data_AF-A0A4C1W957-F1
#
_entry.id   AF-A0A4C1W957-F1
#
_cell.length_a   1.000
_cell.length_b   1.000
_cell.length_c   1.000
_cell.angle_alpha   90.00
_cell.angle_beta   90.00
_cell.angle_gamma   90.00
#
_symmetry.space_group_name_H-M   'P 1'
#
loop_
_entity.id
_entity.type
_entity.pdbx_description
1 polymer ?
#
loop_
_entity_poly.entity_id
_entity_poly.type
_entity_poly.pdbx_seq_one_letter_code
_entity_poly.pdbx_strand_id
1 'polypeptide(L)'
;MIQANLQRSKVATAELLQLATEKGISIALVQEPYVGNQGILKQNPGTKVIQCTVGRQKPVKAAIIVFGDKVEVLHDPQLVTETESAVLLKIGRMKLGIISIYFEGDEDIEPYIIRTKRLAKSGNRKSDHSWRHKCVEPLVGSQRQEGQAYRDFLDEMGFHILNTGSTPTFETYRGDRICSSIVDVTACSSPNR
;
A
#
# COMPACT_ATOMS: atom_id res chain seq x y z
N MET A 1 4.26 -10.00 -6.41
CA MET A 1 4.00 -8.65 -5.87
C MET A 1 5.02 -8.40 -4.78
N ILE A 2 5.51 -7.18 -4.62
CA ILE A 2 6.38 -6.79 -3.50
C ILE A 2 5.72 -5.68 -2.68
N GLN A 3 6.01 -5.69 -1.39
CA GLN A 3 5.51 -4.75 -0.42
C GLN A 3 6.69 -4.12 0.34
N ALA A 4 6.83 -2.80 0.36
CA ALA A 4 7.86 -2.14 1.19
C ALA A 4 7.47 -0.71 1.61
N ASN A 5 7.87 -0.30 2.82
CA ASN A 5 8.03 1.12 3.16
C ASN A 5 9.48 1.50 2.86
N LEU A 6 9.68 2.56 2.07
CA LEU A 6 11.00 2.96 1.56
C LEU A 6 11.64 4.09 2.39
N GLN A 7 10.94 4.64 3.38
CA GLN A 7 11.43 5.69 4.29
C GLN A 7 12.09 6.89 3.58
N ARG A 8 11.57 7.24 2.40
CA ARG A 8 12.09 8.26 1.46
C ARG A 8 13.54 8.03 1.06
N SER A 9 14.07 6.82 1.22
CA SER A 9 15.44 6.49 0.86
C SER A 9 15.57 6.31 -0.65
N LYS A 10 16.42 7.13 -1.26
CA LYS A 10 16.78 7.00 -2.68
C LYS A 10 17.39 5.61 -2.96
N VAL A 11 18.16 5.08 -2.02
CA VAL A 11 18.82 3.77 -2.14
C VAL A 11 17.77 2.66 -2.07
N ALA A 12 16.87 2.67 -1.08
CA ALA A 12 15.81 1.65 -0.97
C ALA A 12 14.88 1.65 -2.19
N THR A 13 14.55 2.84 -2.74
CA THR A 13 13.80 2.93 -4.00
C THR A 13 14.56 2.27 -5.16
N ALA A 14 15.86 2.50 -5.29
CA ALA A 14 16.67 1.91 -6.35
C ALA A 14 16.77 0.38 -6.22
N GLU A 15 17.02 -0.12 -5.01
CA GLU A 15 17.08 -1.55 -4.70
C GLU A 15 15.76 -2.25 -4.99
N LEU A 16 14.62 -1.65 -4.61
CA LEU A 16 13.30 -2.19 -4.93
C LEU A 16 13.10 -2.34 -6.44
N LEU A 17 13.46 -1.33 -7.23
CA LEU A 17 13.31 -1.35 -8.69
C LEU A 17 14.20 -2.42 -9.34
N GLN A 18 15.45 -2.55 -8.85
CA GLN A 18 16.37 -3.59 -9.30
C GLN A 18 15.84 -4.98 -8.95
N LEU A 19 15.49 -5.21 -7.68
CA LEU A 19 14.95 -6.48 -7.19
C LEU A 19 13.67 -6.87 -7.94
N ALA A 20 12.78 -5.92 -8.19
CA ALA A 20 11.56 -6.16 -8.94
C ALA A 20 11.86 -6.64 -10.38
N THR A 21 12.88 -6.06 -11.02
CA THR A 21 13.33 -6.46 -12.35
C THR A 21 13.94 -7.86 -12.33
N GLU A 22 14.89 -8.10 -11.40
CA GLU A 22 15.60 -9.38 -11.28
C GLU A 22 14.66 -10.55 -10.93
N LYS A 23 13.66 -10.31 -10.08
CA LYS A 23 12.70 -11.34 -9.64
C LYS A 23 11.45 -11.40 -10.53
N GLY A 24 11.35 -10.59 -11.58
CA GLY A 24 10.19 -10.54 -12.47
C GLY A 24 8.88 -10.13 -11.76
N ILE A 25 8.97 -9.25 -10.76
CA ILE A 25 7.82 -8.77 -10.00
C ILE A 25 7.01 -7.79 -10.85
N SER A 26 5.72 -8.04 -11.02
CA SER A 26 4.84 -7.18 -11.84
C SER A 26 4.23 -5.98 -11.11
N ILE A 27 4.18 -6.01 -9.77
CA ILE A 27 3.50 -4.99 -8.95
C ILE A 27 4.28 -4.77 -7.65
N ALA A 28 4.57 -3.51 -7.33
CA ALA A 28 5.06 -3.08 -6.02
C ALA A 28 4.07 -2.12 -5.34
N LEU A 29 3.82 -2.36 -4.05
CA LEU A 29 3.06 -1.46 -3.17
C LEU A 29 4.05 -0.77 -2.23
N VAL A 30 4.26 0.52 -2.43
CA VAL A 30 5.29 1.29 -1.74
C VAL A 30 4.70 2.39 -0.87
N GLN A 31 5.34 2.65 0.27
CA GLN A 31 5.07 3.79 1.16
C GLN A 31 6.33 4.59 1.31
N GLU A 32 6.12 5.88 1.55
CA GLU A 32 7.18 6.87 1.67
C GLU A 32 8.25 6.73 0.56
N PRO A 33 7.88 6.67 -0.72
CA PRO A 33 8.88 6.59 -1.77
C PRO A 33 9.74 7.87 -1.83
N TYR A 34 11.00 7.72 -2.27
CA TYR A 34 11.81 8.88 -2.64
C TYR A 34 11.24 9.59 -3.88
N VAL A 35 10.92 10.88 -3.75
CA VAL A 35 10.28 11.71 -4.81
C VAL A 35 11.18 12.79 -5.42
N GLY A 36 12.42 12.93 -4.90
CA GLY A 36 13.33 13.99 -5.31
C GLY A 36 12.73 15.40 -5.23
N ASN A 37 13.27 16.32 -6.02
CA ASN A 37 12.87 17.74 -5.98
C ASN A 37 11.54 18.02 -6.70
N GLN A 38 11.05 17.09 -7.51
CA GLN A 38 9.79 17.24 -8.24
C GLN A 38 8.56 16.92 -7.38
N GLY A 39 8.77 16.33 -6.20
CA GLY A 39 7.67 15.96 -5.30
C GLY A 39 6.84 14.76 -5.79
N ILE A 40 7.25 14.13 -6.90
CA ILE A 40 6.61 12.92 -7.46
C ILE A 40 7.61 11.77 -7.60
N LEU A 41 7.14 10.54 -7.43
CA LEU A 41 7.94 9.35 -7.69
C LEU A 41 8.25 9.27 -9.19
N LYS A 42 9.55 9.17 -9.52
CA LYS A 42 10.02 9.13 -10.89
C LYS A 42 9.50 7.87 -11.61
N GLN A 43 8.93 8.06 -12.79
CA GLN A 43 8.58 6.97 -13.69
C GLN A 43 9.82 6.52 -14.48
N ASN A 44 10.17 5.25 -14.36
CA ASN A 44 11.28 4.65 -15.12
C ASN A 44 10.76 3.91 -16.36
N PRO A 45 11.58 3.72 -17.41
CA PRO A 45 11.21 2.91 -18.56
C PRO A 45 10.67 1.54 -18.14
N GLY A 46 9.57 1.11 -18.74
CA GLY A 46 8.92 -0.16 -18.40
C GLY A 46 8.14 -0.14 -17.07
N THR A 47 7.94 1.02 -16.45
CA THR A 47 7.09 1.16 -15.25
C THR A 47 5.90 2.09 -15.49
N LYS A 48 4.80 1.82 -14.80
CA LYS A 48 3.66 2.74 -14.63
C LYS A 48 3.51 3.03 -13.15
N VAL A 49 3.55 4.30 -12.77
CA VAL A 49 3.46 4.74 -11.38
C VAL A 49 2.08 5.37 -11.16
N ILE A 50 1.37 4.84 -10.18
CA ILE A 50 0.14 5.42 -9.62
C ILE A 50 0.51 5.84 -8.21
N GLN A 51 0.30 7.10 -7.84
CA GLN A 51 0.77 7.63 -6.57
C GLN A 51 -0.27 8.55 -5.96
N CYS A 52 -0.24 8.70 -4.64
CA CYS A 52 -1.06 9.66 -3.92
C CYS A 52 -0.95 11.07 -4.51
N THR A 53 -2.02 11.85 -4.38
CA THR A 53 -2.01 13.26 -4.80
C THR A 53 -0.97 14.03 -4.01
N VAL A 54 -0.19 14.86 -4.70
CA VAL A 54 0.83 15.69 -4.07
C VAL A 54 0.14 16.83 -3.31
N GLY A 55 0.18 16.79 -1.97
CA GLY A 55 -0.20 17.93 -1.15
C GLY A 55 0.89 19.01 -1.19
N ARG A 56 0.52 20.29 -1.10
CA ARG A 56 1.48 21.41 -1.10
C ARG A 56 2.54 21.33 0.01
N GLN A 57 2.27 20.57 1.08
CA GLN A 57 3.14 20.45 2.26
C GLN A 57 3.58 19.01 2.60
N LYS A 58 2.95 17.98 2.03
CA LYS A 58 3.23 16.58 2.39
C LYS A 58 3.70 15.81 1.14
N PRO A 59 4.88 15.15 1.17
CA PRO A 59 5.35 14.35 0.05
C PRO A 59 4.51 13.09 -0.11
N VAL A 60 4.56 12.47 -1.30
CA VAL A 60 3.83 11.23 -1.63
C VAL A 60 3.97 10.20 -0.52
N LYS A 61 2.83 9.78 0.05
CA LYS A 61 2.77 8.85 1.17
C LYS A 61 2.71 7.39 0.71
N ALA A 62 2.00 7.11 -0.38
CA ALA A 62 1.92 5.78 -0.96
C ALA A 62 1.91 5.83 -2.49
N ALA A 63 2.41 4.77 -3.10
CA ALA A 63 2.32 4.54 -4.54
C ALA A 63 2.22 3.04 -4.88
N ILE A 64 1.75 2.79 -6.10
CA ILE A 64 1.69 1.50 -6.76
C ILE A 64 2.54 1.61 -8.02
N ILE A 65 3.53 0.73 -8.13
CA ILE A 65 4.40 0.64 -9.31
C ILE A 65 4.04 -0.65 -10.04
N VAL A 66 3.62 -0.53 -11.30
CA VAL A 66 3.38 -1.66 -12.19
C VAL A 66 4.56 -1.79 -13.14
N PHE A 67 5.13 -2.99 -13.22
CA PHE A 67 6.32 -3.30 -14.03
C PHE A 67 5.92 -4.12 -15.27
N GLY A 68 6.53 -3.77 -16.41
CA GLY A 68 6.31 -4.42 -17.68
C GLY A 68 4.93 -4.13 -18.27
N ASP A 69 4.49 -5.04 -19.14
CA ASP A 69 3.29 -4.92 -19.98
C ASP A 69 2.24 -6.02 -19.70
N LYS A 70 2.57 -7.03 -18.88
CA LYS A 70 1.67 -8.14 -18.51
C LYS A 70 0.43 -7.70 -17.74
N VAL A 71 0.46 -6.51 -17.15
CA VAL A 71 -0.62 -5.95 -16.32
C VAL A 71 -1.12 -4.66 -16.93
N GLU A 72 -2.38 -4.65 -17.31
CA GLU A 72 -3.06 -3.48 -17.81
C GLU A 72 -3.55 -2.62 -16.63
N VAL A 73 -3.27 -1.33 -16.69
CA VAL A 73 -3.68 -0.36 -15.66
C VAL A 73 -4.97 0.31 -16.12
N LEU A 74 -6.06 0.04 -15.42
CA LEU A 74 -7.35 0.71 -15.60
C LEU A 74 -7.41 1.87 -14.60
N HIS A 75 -6.97 3.05 -15.04
CA HIS A 75 -6.83 4.22 -14.17
C HIS A 75 -8.16 4.96 -13.99
N ASP A 76 -8.56 5.17 -12.73
CA ASP A 76 -9.65 6.07 -12.33
C ASP A 76 -9.07 7.09 -11.34
N PRO A 77 -8.84 8.36 -11.75
CA PRO A 77 -8.24 9.39 -10.89
C PRO A 77 -8.99 9.60 -9.57
N GLN A 78 -10.28 9.24 -9.49
CA GLN A 78 -11.08 9.38 -8.27
C GLN A 78 -10.72 8.36 -7.18
N LEU A 79 -9.88 7.37 -7.50
CA LEU A 79 -9.44 6.33 -6.56
C LEU A 79 -8.16 6.69 -5.81
N VAL A 80 -7.58 7.87 -6.08
CA VAL A 80 -6.33 8.33 -5.46
C VAL A 80 -6.62 9.51 -4.53
N THR A 81 -6.06 9.48 -3.33
CA THR A 81 -6.12 10.56 -2.32
C THR A 81 -4.69 10.95 -1.89
N GLU A 82 -4.54 11.79 -0.86
CA GLU A 82 -3.24 12.16 -0.29
C GLU A 82 -2.52 10.99 0.42
N THR A 83 -3.27 10.00 0.90
CA THR A 83 -2.74 8.91 1.75
C THR A 83 -3.03 7.52 1.18
N GLU A 84 -4.02 7.39 0.30
CA GLU A 84 -4.40 6.14 -0.37
C GLU A 84 -4.10 6.24 -1.88
N SER A 85 -3.27 5.33 -2.39
CA SER A 85 -3.12 5.13 -3.82
C SER A 85 -3.88 3.86 -4.20
N ALA A 86 -4.95 3.99 -4.99
CA ALA A 86 -5.69 2.83 -5.48
C ALA A 86 -5.77 2.80 -7.01
N VAL A 87 -5.85 1.58 -7.54
CA VAL A 87 -5.91 1.34 -8.97
C VAL A 87 -6.65 0.04 -9.26
N LEU A 88 -7.38 0.01 -10.38
CA LEU A 88 -7.93 -1.21 -10.92
C LEU A 88 -6.94 -1.77 -11.95
N LEU A 89 -6.51 -3.02 -11.76
CA LEU A 89 -5.60 -3.71 -12.66
C LEU A 89 -6.36 -4.79 -13.43
N LYS A 90 -5.94 -5.05 -14.66
CA LYS A 90 -6.43 -6.16 -15.46
C LYS A 90 -5.28 -7.09 -15.84
N ILE A 91 -5.46 -8.35 -15.49
CA ILE A 91 -4.49 -9.44 -15.67
C ILE A 91 -5.21 -10.53 -16.47
N GLY A 92 -5.05 -10.52 -17.79
CA GLY A 92 -5.84 -11.35 -18.70
C GLY A 92 -7.34 -11.01 -18.59
N ARG A 93 -8.14 -11.99 -18.15
CA ARG A 93 -9.59 -11.83 -17.91
C ARG A 93 -9.94 -11.38 -16.50
N MET A 94 -8.99 -11.46 -15.57
CA MET A 94 -9.19 -11.07 -14.18
C MET A 94 -9.01 -9.56 -14.03
N LYS A 95 -9.87 -8.93 -13.24
CA LYS A 95 -9.68 -7.58 -12.74
C LYS A 95 -9.39 -7.62 -11.24
N LEU A 96 -8.47 -6.80 -10.78
CA LEU A 96 -8.02 -6.78 -9.40
C LEU A 96 -7.93 -5.33 -8.90
N GLY A 97 -8.67 -5.02 -7.84
CA GLY A 97 -8.53 -3.75 -7.14
C GLY A 97 -7.33 -3.81 -6.20
N ILE A 98 -6.46 -2.81 -6.25
CA ILE A 98 -5.31 -2.71 -5.34
C ILE A 98 -5.30 -1.35 -4.67
N ILE A 99 -5.06 -1.34 -3.37
CA ILE A 99 -4.83 -0.12 -2.57
C ILE A 99 -3.51 -0.23 -1.82
N SER A 100 -2.64 0.76 -2.00
CA SER A 100 -1.47 1.01 -1.16
C SER A 100 -1.75 2.19 -0.25
N ILE A 101 -1.62 2.00 1.07
CA ILE A 101 -1.96 3.00 2.08
C ILE A 101 -0.82 3.17 3.07
N TYR A 102 -0.67 4.38 3.59
CA TYR A 102 0.21 4.71 4.71
C TYR A 102 -0.61 5.44 5.78
N PHE A 103 -0.65 4.92 7.01
CA PHE A 103 -1.22 5.65 8.14
C PHE A 103 -0.07 6.30 8.91
N GLU A 104 -0.23 7.57 9.26
CA GLU A 104 0.75 8.29 10.08
C GLU A 104 0.58 7.83 11.54
N GLY A 105 1.64 7.29 12.14
CA GLY A 105 1.57 6.63 13.46
C GLY A 105 1.36 7.57 14.65
N ASP A 106 1.35 8.88 14.43
CA ASP A 106 1.07 9.94 15.40
C ASP A 106 -0.29 10.62 15.16
N GLU A 107 -1.03 10.21 14.13
CA GLU A 107 -2.33 10.77 13.75
C GLU A 107 -3.48 9.81 14.09
N ASP A 108 -4.69 10.34 14.22
CA ASP A 108 -5.89 9.51 14.41
C ASP A 108 -6.11 8.60 13.18
N ILE A 109 -6.38 7.32 13.43
CA ILE A 109 -6.58 6.30 12.40
C ILE A 109 -7.97 6.40 11.75
N GLU A 110 -8.98 6.90 12.48
CA GLU A 110 -10.38 6.87 12.04
C GLU A 110 -10.61 7.59 10.68
N PRO A 111 -10.05 8.79 10.43
CA PRO A 111 -10.15 9.44 9.13
C PRO A 111 -9.60 8.58 7.97
N TYR A 112 -8.53 7.83 8.20
CA TYR A 112 -7.95 6.95 7.19
C TYR A 112 -8.84 5.73 6.92
N ILE A 113 -9.43 5.15 7.98
CA ILE A 113 -10.40 4.06 7.87
C ILE A 113 -11.61 4.51 7.04
N ILE A 114 -12.18 5.69 7.34
CA ILE A 114 -13.34 6.23 6.61
C ILE A 114 -13.03 6.39 5.11
N ARG A 115 -11.88 6.98 4.77
CA ARG A 115 -11.45 7.13 3.36
C ARG A 115 -11.24 5.78 2.69
N THR A 116 -10.58 4.85 3.36
CA THR A 116 -10.31 3.51 2.83
C THR A 116 -11.60 2.72 2.60
N LYS A 117 -12.55 2.76 3.54
CA LYS A 117 -13.89 2.16 3.41
C LYS A 117 -14.60 2.72 2.17
N ARG A 118 -14.54 4.04 1.95
CA ARG A 118 -15.16 4.69 0.79
C ARG A 118 -14.56 4.20 -0.53
N LEU A 119 -13.23 4.07 -0.61
CA LEU A 119 -12.52 3.58 -1.79
C LEU A 119 -12.82 2.10 -2.09
N ALA A 120 -12.80 1.26 -1.06
CA ALA A 120 -13.16 -0.15 -1.21
C ALA A 120 -14.61 -0.32 -1.69
N LYS A 121 -15.56 0.45 -1.12
CA LYS A 121 -16.98 0.40 -1.50
C LYS A 121 -17.23 0.98 -2.91
N SER A 122 -16.53 2.04 -3.33
CA SER A 122 -16.65 2.59 -4.69
C SER A 122 -16.11 1.64 -5.76
N GLY A 123 -15.05 0.91 -5.41
CA GLY A 123 -14.50 -0.19 -6.20
C GLY A 123 -15.48 -1.35 -6.44
N ASN A 124 -16.16 -1.79 -5.38
CA ASN A 124 -17.11 -2.91 -5.44
C ASN A 124 -18.38 -2.63 -6.27
N ARG A 125 -18.78 -1.37 -6.44
CA ARG A 125 -19.94 -1.02 -7.30
C ARG A 125 -19.71 -1.27 -8.79
N LYS A 126 -18.46 -1.51 -9.22
CA LYS A 126 -18.09 -1.69 -10.65
C LYS A 126 -17.83 -3.16 -11.06
N SER A 127 -18.44 -4.18 -10.41
CA SER A 127 -18.43 -5.66 -10.69
C SER A 127 -17.39 -6.52 -9.92
N ASP A 128 -17.24 -7.82 -10.25
CA ASP A 128 -16.54 -8.86 -9.47
C ASP A 128 -15.02 -8.65 -9.29
N HIS A 129 -14.61 -8.11 -8.14
CA HIS A 129 -13.20 -7.79 -7.89
C HIS A 129 -12.75 -8.30 -6.52
N SER A 130 -11.62 -9.03 -6.51
CA SER A 130 -10.84 -9.19 -5.28
C SER A 130 -10.08 -7.88 -5.04
N TRP A 131 -10.19 -7.33 -3.83
CA TRP A 131 -9.43 -6.15 -3.41
C TRP A 131 -8.28 -6.58 -2.53
N ARG A 132 -7.05 -6.14 -2.85
CA ARG A 132 -5.88 -6.27 -1.97
C ARG A 132 -5.56 -4.92 -1.36
N HIS A 133 -5.56 -4.89 -0.04
CA HIS A 133 -5.28 -3.74 0.79
C HIS A 133 -3.91 -3.90 1.44
N LYS A 134 -3.10 -2.86 1.37
CA LYS A 134 -1.91 -2.70 2.20
C LYS A 134 -2.11 -1.54 3.15
N CYS A 135 -1.81 -1.75 4.42
CA CYS A 135 -1.72 -0.73 5.45
C CYS A 135 -0.32 -0.77 6.06
N VAL A 136 0.29 0.40 6.26
CA VAL A 136 1.49 0.54 7.08
C VAL A 136 1.04 1.26 8.34
N GLU A 137 0.95 0.43 9.38
CA GLU A 137 0.56 0.64 10.78
C GLU A 137 -0.91 1.03 11.03
N PRO A 138 -1.57 0.57 12.12
CA PRO A 138 -1.04 -0.26 13.20
C PRO A 138 -1.75 -1.63 13.38
N LEU A 139 -0.99 -2.60 13.91
CA LEU A 139 -1.43 -3.76 14.72
C LEU A 139 -1.57 -5.16 14.11
N VAL A 140 -0.41 -5.80 13.93
CA VAL A 140 -0.27 -7.20 14.35
C VAL A 140 0.65 -7.25 15.57
N GLY A 141 0.07 -7.14 16.79
CA GLY A 141 0.76 -7.51 18.03
C GLY A 141 0.91 -6.46 19.14
N SER A 142 0.47 -5.21 18.97
CA SER A 142 0.47 -4.25 20.09
C SER A 142 -0.90 -4.21 20.81
N GLN A 143 -0.92 -3.76 22.06
CA GLN A 143 -2.15 -3.66 22.87
C GLN A 143 -2.83 -2.28 22.69
N ARG A 144 -2.81 -1.73 21.47
CA ARG A 144 -3.24 -0.34 21.19
C ARG A 144 -4.64 -0.29 20.59
N GLN A 145 -5.43 0.71 20.98
CA GLN A 145 -6.83 0.92 20.54
C GLN A 145 -6.97 1.02 19.01
N GLU A 146 -6.01 1.65 18.34
CA GLU A 146 -6.00 1.85 16.87
C GLU A 146 -6.07 0.52 16.10
N GLY A 147 -5.62 -0.57 16.70
CA GLY A 147 -5.53 -1.87 16.07
C GLY A 147 -6.78 -2.67 16.19
N GLN A 148 -7.52 -2.44 17.27
CA GLN A 148 -8.88 -2.90 17.35
C GLN A 148 -9.72 -2.20 16.29
N ALA A 149 -9.61 -0.87 16.16
CA ALA A 149 -10.31 -0.11 15.12
C ALA A 149 -9.96 -0.60 13.71
N TYR A 150 -8.68 -0.88 13.43
CA TYR A 150 -8.27 -1.44 12.14
C TYR A 150 -8.82 -2.85 11.91
N ARG A 151 -8.81 -3.72 12.92
CA ARG A 151 -9.41 -5.07 12.83
C ARG A 151 -10.92 -5.01 12.59
N ASP A 152 -11.63 -4.18 13.33
CA ASP A 152 -13.07 -3.97 13.18
C ASP A 152 -13.39 -3.47 11.76
N PHE A 153 -12.55 -2.59 11.20
CA PHE A 153 -12.64 -2.18 9.81
C PHE A 153 -12.45 -3.36 8.83
N LEU A 154 -11.42 -4.18 9.02
CA LEU A 154 -11.17 -5.33 8.14
C LEU A 154 -12.35 -6.31 8.18
N ASP A 155 -12.87 -6.59 9.38
CA ASP A 155 -14.01 -7.48 9.60
C ASP A 155 -15.29 -6.92 8.97
N GLU A 156 -15.59 -5.62 9.14
CA GLU A 156 -16.74 -4.96 8.47
C GLU A 156 -16.67 -5.09 6.95
N MET A 157 -15.46 -4.98 6.38
CA MET A 157 -15.24 -5.03 4.94
C MET A 157 -15.10 -6.44 4.38
N GLY A 158 -15.07 -7.49 5.24
CA GLY A 158 -14.81 -8.86 4.82
C GLY A 158 -13.40 -9.07 4.27
N PHE A 159 -12.41 -8.37 4.83
CA PHE A 159 -11.01 -8.50 4.48
C PHE A 159 -10.28 -9.44 5.43
N HIS A 160 -9.44 -10.30 4.86
CA HIS A 160 -8.64 -11.28 5.58
C HIS A 160 -7.18 -10.88 5.55
N ILE A 161 -6.52 -10.87 6.71
CA ILE A 161 -5.07 -10.63 6.82
C ILE A 161 -4.31 -11.79 6.16
N LEU A 162 -3.32 -11.43 5.34
CA LEU A 162 -2.43 -12.36 4.63
C LEU A 162 -1.05 -12.49 5.28
N ASN A 163 -0.73 -11.65 6.26
CA ASN A 163 0.50 -11.77 7.03
C ASN A 163 0.58 -13.14 7.69
N THR A 164 1.77 -13.73 7.69
CA THR A 164 2.06 -15.01 8.35
C THR A 164 3.40 -14.91 9.08
N GLY A 165 3.58 -15.76 10.08
CA GLY A 165 4.79 -15.76 10.90
C GLY A 165 4.89 -14.57 11.85
N SER A 166 6.07 -14.40 12.43
CA SER A 166 6.36 -13.40 13.47
C SER A 166 7.62 -12.58 13.16
N THR A 167 8.11 -12.61 11.92
CA THR A 167 9.26 -11.80 11.50
C THR A 167 8.87 -10.32 11.55
N PRO A 168 9.64 -9.46 12.25
CA PRO A 168 9.40 -8.03 12.26
C PRO A 168 9.40 -7.44 10.85
N THR A 169 8.48 -6.51 10.59
CA THR A 169 8.44 -5.77 9.31
C THR A 169 9.15 -4.42 9.42
N PHE A 170 9.41 -3.98 10.65
CA PHE A 170 10.20 -2.81 10.98
C PHE A 170 11.20 -3.15 12.09
N GLU A 171 12.47 -2.80 11.87
CA GLU A 171 13.54 -2.93 12.87
C GLU A 171 14.43 -1.69 12.84
N THR A 172 14.82 -1.21 14.01
CA THR A 172 15.70 -0.05 14.14
C THR A 172 16.54 -0.16 15.41
N TYR A 173 17.72 0.48 15.41
CA TYR A 173 18.55 0.64 16.59
C TYR A 173 18.26 2.01 17.24
N ARG A 174 17.82 2.01 18.49
CA ARG A 174 17.61 3.22 19.29
C ARG A 174 18.47 3.16 20.55
N GLY A 175 19.57 3.91 20.55
CA GLY A 175 20.64 3.74 21.53
C GLY A 175 21.22 2.32 21.44
N ASP A 176 21.43 1.66 22.58
CA ASP A 176 21.98 0.30 22.65
C ASP A 176 20.93 -0.81 22.57
N ARG A 177 19.73 -0.51 22.03
CA ARG A 177 18.62 -1.47 21.96
C ARG A 177 18.08 -1.59 20.55
N ILE A 178 17.82 -2.84 20.16
CA ILE A 178 17.04 -3.16 18.98
C ILE A 178 15.56 -2.95 19.34
N CYS A 179 14.87 -2.17 18.51
CA CYS A 179 13.42 -2.03 18.55
C CYS A 179 12.86 -2.65 17.27
N SER A 180 11.95 -3.62 17.43
CA SER A 180 11.33 -4.35 16.32
C SER A 180 9.80 -4.36 16.46
N SER A 181 9.08 -4.27 15.34
CA SER A 181 7.62 -4.32 15.31
C SER A 181 7.08 -4.94 14.01
N ILE A 182 5.83 -5.43 14.06
CA ILE A 182 5.07 -5.88 12.89
C ILE A 182 3.96 -4.86 12.65
N VAL A 183 4.21 -4.00 11.68
CA VAL A 183 3.42 -2.80 11.42
C VAL A 183 2.84 -2.79 10.01
N ASP A 184 3.46 -3.53 9.10
CA ASP A 184 3.02 -3.65 7.73
C ASP A 184 1.99 -4.77 7.60
N VAL A 185 0.77 -4.44 7.18
CA VAL A 185 -0.32 -5.40 7.00
C VAL A 185 -0.69 -5.50 5.53
N THR A 186 -0.86 -6.73 5.06
CA THR A 186 -1.51 -7.05 3.78
C THR A 186 -2.82 -7.75 4.09
N ALA A 187 -3.92 -7.28 3.53
CA ALA A 187 -5.23 -7.91 3.64
C ALA A 187 -5.89 -8.03 2.26
N CYS A 188 -6.86 -8.94 2.11
CA CYS A 188 -7.65 -9.00 0.89
C CYS A 188 -9.09 -9.45 1.12
N SER A 189 -9.99 -9.05 0.22
CA SER A 189 -11.34 -9.60 0.20
C SER A 189 -11.33 -11.09 -0.14
N SER A 190 -12.37 -11.79 0.31
CA SER A 190 -12.69 -13.09 -0.27
C SER A 190 -12.94 -12.98 -1.79
N PRO A 191 -12.63 -14.02 -2.57
CA PRO A 191 -13.03 -14.08 -3.97
C PRO A 191 -14.55 -14.02 -4.07
N ASN A 192 -15.09 -13.19 -4.98
CA ASN A 192 -16.50 -13.30 -5.33
C ASN A 192 -16.73 -14.70 -5.93
N ARG A 193 -17.71 -15.43 -5.39
CA ARG A 193 -18.18 -16.71 -5.94
C ARG A 193 -18.98 -16.47 -7.21
#